data_AF-A0A252C0S7-F1
#
_entry.id   AF-A0A252C0S7-F1
#
_cell.length_a   1.000
_cell.length_b   1.000
_cell.length_c   1.000
_cell.angle_alpha   90.00
_cell.angle_beta   90.00
_cell.angle_gamma   90.00
#
_symmetry.space_group_name_H-M   'P 1'
#
loop_
_entity.id
_entity.type
_entity.pdbx_description
1 polymer ?
#
loop_
_entity_poly.entity_id
_entity_poly.type
_entity_poly.pdbx_seq_one_letter_code
_entity_poly.pdbx_strand_id
1 'polypeptide(L)' 'MATDSLKITRLADARPVRLTMQLPADVWRDLELYAVFMSEPGKEKIPLANLAGDMIARFMGEDHAFLRRKKKVLSGQKD' A
#
# COMPACT_ATOMS: atom_id res chain seq x y z
N MET A 1 20.24 -0.70 -16.02
CA MET A 1 20.00 -1.69 -14.94
C MET A 1 18.94 -1.09 -14.02
N ALA A 2 17.78 -1.73 -13.87
CA ALA A 2 16.76 -1.23 -12.95
C ALA A 2 17.28 -1.47 -11.53
N THR A 3 17.36 -0.40 -10.74
CA THR A 3 17.84 -0.44 -9.35
C THR A 3 16.88 -1.31 -8.52
N ASP A 4 17.41 -2.32 -7.85
CA ASP A 4 16.63 -3.30 -7.07
C ASP A 4 16.21 -2.70 -5.72
N SER A 5 15.21 -1.81 -5.76
CA SER A 5 14.71 -1.10 -4.59
C SER A 5 13.24 -1.43 -4.32
N LEU A 6 12.91 -1.68 -3.06
CA LEU A 6 11.52 -1.87 -2.63
C LEU A 6 10.68 -0.63 -2.94
N LYS A 7 9.45 -0.85 -3.42
CA LYS A 7 8.49 0.23 -3.75
C LYS A 7 8.00 1.02 -2.54
N ILE A 8 8.04 0.42 -1.35
CA ILE A 8 7.68 1.08 -0.09
C ILE A 8 8.92 1.14 0.78
N THR A 9 9.25 2.35 1.22
CA THR A 9 10.40 2.63 2.10
C THR A 9 9.97 3.14 3.48
N ARG A 10 8.71 3.57 3.63
CA ARG A 10 8.13 4.05 4.89
C ARG A 10 6.62 3.85 4.89
N LEU A 11 6.05 3.50 6.05
CA LEU A 11 4.61 3.42 6.25
C LEU A 11 3.99 4.80 6.50
N ALA A 12 2.77 5.03 6.01
CA ALA A 12 2.06 6.29 6.25
C ALA A 12 1.40 6.33 7.63
N ASP A 13 1.42 7.50 8.28
CA ASP A 13 0.70 7.73 9.55
C ASP A 13 -0.72 8.24 9.25
N ALA A 14 -1.63 7.31 8.97
CA ALA A 14 -3.02 7.60 8.66
C ALA A 14 -3.96 6.94 9.68
N ARG A 15 -5.12 7.57 9.97
CA ARG A 15 -6.16 6.96 10.81
C ARG A 15 -6.69 5.69 10.11
N PRO A 16 -6.47 4.49 10.68
CA PRO A 16 -6.80 3.26 9.98
C PRO A 16 -8.30 2.96 10.05
N VAL A 17 -8.83 2.37 8.98
CA VAL A 17 -10.16 1.76 8.96
C VAL A 17 -9.97 0.24 8.87
N ARG A 18 -10.70 -0.53 9.67
CA ARG A 18 -10.62 -2.00 9.65
C ARG A 18 -11.36 -2.54 8.43
N LEU A 19 -10.65 -3.30 7.60
CA LEU A 19 -11.18 -4.02 6.45
C LEU A 19 -10.90 -5.52 6.64
N THR A 20 -11.89 -6.36 6.38
CA THR A 20 -11.71 -7.82 6.27
C THR A 20 -11.76 -8.19 4.79
N MET A 21 -10.72 -8.86 4.28
CA MET A 21 -10.63 -9.26 2.88
C MET A 21 -10.08 -10.68 2.75
N GLN A 22 -10.43 -11.35 1.65
CA GLN A 22 -9.81 -12.61 1.27
C GLN A 22 -8.69 -12.33 0.27
N LEU A 23 -7.55 -13.01 0.45
CA LEU A 23 -6.41 -12.92 -0.44
C LEU A 23 -6.08 -14.30 -1.01
N PRO A 24 -5.64 -14.38 -2.27
CA PRO A 24 -4.95 -15.56 -2.77
C PRO A 24 -3.77 -15.95 -1.87
N ALA A 25 -3.53 -17.26 -1.73
CA ALA A 25 -2.53 -17.78 -0.78
C ALA A 25 -1.08 -17.44 -1.18
N ASP A 26 -0.82 -17.32 -2.49
CA ASP A 26 0.45 -16.82 -3.03
C ASP A 26 0.68 -15.36 -2.64
N VAL A 27 -0.33 -14.50 -2.81
CA VAL A 27 -0.26 -13.09 -2.41
C VAL A 27 0.01 -12.93 -0.91
N TRP A 28 -0.59 -13.78 -0.06
CA TRP A 28 -0.29 -13.78 1.37
C TRP A 28 1.18 -14.07 1.68
N ARG A 29 1.75 -15.12 1.04
CA ARG A 29 3.16 -15.51 1.23
C ARG A 29 4.11 -14.43 0.73
N ASP A 30 3.81 -13.81 -0.40
CA ASP A 30 4.62 -12.73 -0.96
C ASP A 30 4.57 -11.49 -0.05
N LEU A 31 3.42 -11.19 0.55
CA LEU A 31 3.28 -10.09 1.52
C LEU A 31 4.10 -10.35 2.79
N GLU A 32 4.12 -11.59 3.28
CA GLU A 32 4.98 -12.00 4.40
C GLU A 32 6.46 -11.79 4.07
N LEU A 33 6.88 -12.19 2.87
CA LEU A 33 8.26 -12.04 2.43
C LEU A 33 8.65 -10.57 2.23
N TYR A 34 7.75 -9.76 1.67
CA TYR A 34 7.95 -8.33 1.52
C TYR A 34 8.18 -7.65 2.87
N ALA A 35 7.38 -7.99 3.87
CA ALA A 35 7.53 -7.46 5.23
C ALA A 35 8.90 -7.83 5.83
N VAL A 36 9.42 -9.03 5.56
CA VAL A 36 10.77 -9.43 5.96
C VAL A 36 11.82 -8.54 5.30
N PHE A 37 11.73 -8.30 3.99
CA PHE A 37 12.69 -7.45 3.29
C PHE A 37 12.65 -5.98 3.72
N MET A 38 11.48 -5.50 4.14
CA MET A 38 11.32 -4.13 4.64
C MET A 38 11.74 -3.97 6.12
N SER A 39 11.81 -5.06 6.89
CA SER A 39 12.12 -4.98 8.32
C SER A 39 13.59 -4.59 8.54
N GLU A 40 13.81 -3.49 9.26
CA GLU A 40 15.15 -3.11 9.67
C GLU A 40 15.59 -3.90 10.92
N PRO A 41 16.87 -4.32 11.01
CA PRO A 41 17.38 -4.98 12.20
C PRO A 41 17.16 -4.13 13.47
N GLY A 42 16.56 -4.74 14.51
CA GLY A 42 16.29 -4.07 15.78
C GLY A 42 15.01 -3.22 15.82
N LYS A 43 14.24 -3.15 14.72
CA LYS A 43 12.89 -2.55 14.72
C LYS A 43 11.81 -3.61 14.86
N GLU A 44 10.68 -3.20 15.43
CA GLU A 44 9.49 -4.05 15.54
C GLU A 44 8.97 -4.45 14.15
N LYS A 45 8.50 -5.69 14.02
CA LYS A 45 7.98 -6.22 12.76
C LYS A 45 6.75 -5.42 12.34
N ILE A 46 6.74 -4.97 11.09
CA ILE A 46 5.59 -4.27 10.51
C ILE A 46 4.38 -5.21 10.44
N PRO A 47 3.20 -4.81 10.95
CA PRO A 47 1.98 -5.57 10.76
C PRO A 47 1.61 -5.69 9.28
N LEU A 48 1.28 -6.90 8.80
CA LEU A 48 0.95 -7.13 7.39
C LEU A 48 -0.25 -6.30 6.91
N ALA A 49 -1.22 -6.04 7.80
CA ALA A 49 -2.36 -5.18 7.49
C ALA A 49 -1.94 -3.73 7.19
N ASN A 50 -0.93 -3.21 7.90
CA ASN A 50 -0.41 -1.86 7.66
C ASN A 50 0.35 -1.81 6.33
N LEU A 51 1.21 -2.81 6.09
CA LEU A 51 1.93 -2.94 4.82
C LEU A 51 0.97 -3.03 3.63
N ALA A 52 -0.05 -3.89 3.72
CA ALA A 52 -1.06 -4.03 2.68
C ALA A 52 -1.81 -2.71 2.43
N GLY A 53 -2.18 -1.99 3.50
CA GLY A 53 -2.79 -0.68 3.41
C GLY A 53 -1.93 0.32 2.63
N ASP A 54 -0.64 0.39 2.95
CA ASP A 54 0.30 1.28 2.26
C ASP A 54 0.57 0.86 0.80
N MET A 55 0.63 -0.44 0.51
CA MET A 55 0.72 -0.94 -0.87
C MET A 55 -0.48 -0.52 -1.72
N ILE A 56 -1.69 -0.63 -1.17
CA ILE A 56 -2.91 -0.20 -1.85
C ILE A 56 -2.92 1.32 -2.04
N ALA A 57 -2.54 2.08 -1.01
CA ALA A 57 -2.44 3.52 -1.09
C ALA A 57 -1.42 3.97 -2.16
N ARG A 58 -0.27 3.30 -2.23
CA ARG A 58 0.76 3.56 -3.25
C ARG A 58 0.26 3.27 -4.65
N PHE A 59 -0.37 2.12 -4.85
CA PHE A 59 -0.98 1.74 -6.13
C PHE A 59 -2.00 2.79 -6.60
N MET A 60 -2.93 3.19 -5.73
CA MET A 60 -3.92 4.24 -6.05
C MET A 60 -3.27 5.60 -6.34
N GLY A 61 -2.19 5.93 -5.63
CA GLY A 61 -1.45 7.19 -5.81
C GLY A 61 -0.63 7.25 -7.10
N GLU A 62 -0.20 6.10 -7.63
CA GLU A 62 0.58 6.02 -8.87
C GLU A 62 -0.30 5.81 -10.11
N ASP A 63 -1.54 5.32 -9.96
CA ASP A 63 -2.48 5.21 -11.08
C ASP A 63 -2.99 6.60 -11.50
N HIS A 64 -2.30 7.21 -12.47
CA HIS A 64 -2.67 8.51 -13.04
C HIS A 64 -4.08 8.52 -13.64
N ALA A 65 -4.57 7.41 -14.19
CA ALA A 65 -5.91 7.36 -14.76
C ALA A 65 -6.97 7.40 -13.64
N PHE A 66 -6.74 6.65 -12.55
CA PHE A 66 -7.53 6.73 -11.34
C PHE A 66 -7.52 8.16 -10.78
N LEU A 67 -6.35 8.78 -10.60
CA LEU A 67 -6.23 10.14 -10.07
C LEU A 67 -7.01 11.17 -10.89
N ARG A 68 -6.93 11.10 -12.24
CA ARG A 68 -7.70 12.00 -13.12
C ARG A 68 -9.20 11.83 -12.95
N ARG A 69 -9.69 10.59 -12.87
CA ARG A 69 -11.12 10.30 -12.67
C ARG A 69 -11.59 10.72 -11.28
N LYS A 70 -10.80 10.43 -10.23
CA LYS A 70 -11.04 10.87 -8.86
C LYS A 70 -11.21 12.38 -8.77
N LYS A 71 -10.33 13.16 -9.42
CA LYS A 71 -10.43 14.63 -9.47
C LYS A 71 -11.76 15.08 -10.09
N LYS A 72 -12.19 14.48 -11.20
CA LYS A 72 -13.46 14.81 -11.88
C LYS A 72 -14.67 14.56 -10.99
N VAL A 73 -14.71 13.43 -10.28
CA VAL A 73 -15.80 13.11 -9.33
C VAL A 73 -15.86 14.14 -8.21
N LEU A 74 -14.71 14.49 -7.62
CA LEU A 74 -14.64 15.46 -6.51
C LEU A 74 -14.97 16.90 -6.95
N SER A 75 -14.68 17.27 -8.20
CA SER A 75 -15.07 18.58 -8.73
C SER A 75 -16.52 18.64 -9.20
N GLY A 76 -17.10 17.52 -9.63
CA GLY A 76 -18.49 17.42 -10.09
C GLY A 76 -19.52 17.18 -8.99
N GLN A 77 -19.09 17.06 -7.73
CA GLN A 77 -19.96 16.99 -6.54
C GLN A 77 -20.28 18.38 -5.95
N LYS A 78 -19.93 19.46 -6.64
CA LYS A 78 -20.02 20.84 -6.15
C LYS A 78 -21.16 21.67 -6.78
N ASP A 79 -22.02 21.05 -7.56
CA ASP A 79 -23.21 21.68 -8.18
C ASP A 79 -24.50 21.11 -7.57
#